data_AF-A0A6I3UZW1-F1
#
_entry.id   AF-A0A6I3UZW1-F1
#
_cell.length_a   1.000
_cell.length_b   1.000
_cell.length_c   1.000
_cell.angle_alpha   90.00
_cell.angle_beta   90.00
_cell.angle_gamma   90.00
#
_symmetry.space_group_name_H-M   'P 1'
#
loop_
_entity.id
_entity.type
_entity.pdbx_description
1 polymer ?
#
loop_
_entity_poly.entity_id
_entity_poly.type
_entity_poly.pdbx_seq_one_letter_code
_entity_poly.pdbx_strand_id
1 'polypeptide(L)'
;MEQIGVERSKKALKEADLVLLVLNASEPLTAQDRQLLKISQDTNRIILLNKTDLPETIETSELPEDVIRISVLKNQNIDKIEERINNLFFENAGLVEQDATYLSNT
;
A
#
# COMPACT_ATOMS: atom_id res chain seq x y z
N MET A 1 -4.53 -25.79 0.18
CA MET A 1 -3.28 -25.17 0.66
C MET A 1 -3.24 -23.65 0.51
N GLU A 2 -4.20 -23.02 -0.18
CA GLU A 2 -4.22 -21.55 -0.38
C GLU A 2 -5.09 -20.79 0.66
N GLN A 3 -6.04 -21.47 1.30
CA GLN A 3 -7.02 -20.84 2.19
C GLN A 3 -6.42 -20.36 3.53
N ILE A 4 -5.40 -21.05 4.04
CA ILE A 4 -4.68 -20.67 5.28
C ILE A 4 -3.86 -19.39 5.07
N GLY A 5 -3.26 -19.24 3.89
CA GLY A 5 -2.49 -18.04 3.53
C GLY A 5 -3.39 -16.81 3.49
N VAL A 6 -4.56 -16.93 2.88
CA VAL A 6 -5.54 -15.82 2.76
C VAL A 6 -6.06 -15.39 4.14
N GLU A 7 -6.42 -16.32 5.01
CA GLU A 7 -6.92 -15.98 6.35
C GLU A 7 -5.82 -15.36 7.24
N ARG A 8 -4.57 -15.84 7.13
CA ARG A 8 -3.42 -15.20 7.79
C ARG A 8 -3.18 -13.79 7.27
N SER A 9 -3.26 -13.58 5.95
CA SER A 9 -3.16 -12.26 5.34
C SER A 9 -4.29 -11.34 5.81
N LYS A 10 -5.55 -11.81 5.87
CA LYS A 10 -6.69 -11.01 6.39
C LYS A 10 -6.52 -10.62 7.85
N LYS A 11 -5.97 -11.51 8.69
CA LYS A 11 -5.72 -11.20 10.09
C LYS A 11 -4.58 -10.19 10.23
N ALA A 12 -3.47 -10.39 9.51
CA ALA A 12 -2.36 -9.44 9.47
C ALA A 12 -2.80 -8.05 8.95
N LEU A 13 -3.68 -7.99 7.95
CA LEU A 13 -4.26 -6.74 7.45
C LEU A 13 -5.06 -5.96 8.50
N LYS A 14 -5.70 -6.65 9.47
CA LYS A 14 -6.44 -6.00 10.56
C LYS A 14 -5.55 -5.47 11.68
N GLU A 15 -4.36 -6.04 11.82
CA GLU A 15 -3.40 -5.70 12.89
C GLU A 15 -2.26 -4.79 12.40
N ALA A 16 -2.15 -4.54 11.09
CA ALA A 16 -1.06 -3.80 10.50
C ALA A 16 -1.29 -2.28 10.53
N ASP A 17 -0.29 -1.54 11.01
CA ASP A 17 -0.23 -0.07 10.92
C ASP A 17 -0.06 0.44 9.48
N LEU A 18 0.42 -0.45 8.57
CA LEU A 18 0.61 -0.19 7.15
C LEU A 18 0.49 -1.49 6.33
N VAL A 19 -0.24 -1.43 5.22
CA VAL A 19 -0.44 -2.52 4.25
C VAL A 19 0.26 -2.19 2.93
N LEU A 20 1.17 -3.07 2.49
CA LEU A 20 1.73 -3.01 1.13
C LEU A 20 0.97 -3.98 0.23
N LEU A 21 0.15 -3.46 -0.68
CA LEU A 21 -0.60 -4.26 -1.65
C LEU A 21 0.12 -4.26 -3.00
N VAL A 22 0.69 -5.40 -3.37
CA VAL A 22 1.44 -5.55 -4.63
C VAL A 22 0.56 -6.22 -5.68
N LEU A 23 0.32 -5.53 -6.79
CA LEU A 23 -0.43 -6.01 -7.95
C LEU A 23 0.51 -6.14 -9.15
N ASN A 24 0.20 -7.06 -10.06
CA ASN A 24 0.94 -7.18 -11.31
C ASN A 24 0.37 -6.20 -12.35
N ALA A 25 1.17 -5.22 -12.78
CA ALA A 25 0.76 -4.24 -13.79
C ALA A 25 0.52 -4.86 -15.17
N SER A 26 1.17 -6.00 -15.45
CA SER A 26 1.14 -6.65 -16.75
C SER A 26 -0.04 -7.58 -16.98
N GLU A 27 -0.94 -7.72 -15.99
CA GLU A 27 -2.09 -8.63 -16.05
C GLU A 27 -3.36 -7.87 -15.63
N PRO A 28 -4.54 -8.25 -16.19
CA PRO A 28 -5.81 -7.74 -15.69
C PRO A 28 -6.03 -8.12 -14.22
N LEU A 29 -6.76 -7.29 -13.50
CA LEU A 29 -7.14 -7.56 -12.11
C LEU A 29 -7.88 -8.89 -12.03
N THR A 30 -7.47 -9.75 -11.10
CA THR A 30 -8.21 -10.97 -10.79
C THR A 30 -9.35 -10.67 -9.82
N ALA A 31 -10.27 -11.63 -9.65
CA ALA A 31 -11.31 -11.52 -8.62
C ALA A 31 -10.70 -11.42 -7.20
N GLN A 32 -9.55 -12.06 -6.98
CA GLN A 32 -8.83 -11.99 -5.72
C GLN A 32 -8.23 -10.61 -5.48
N ASP A 33 -7.64 -9.99 -6.50
CA ASP A 33 -7.09 -8.63 -6.40
C ASP A 33 -8.17 -7.62 -6.05
N ARG A 34 -9.33 -7.69 -6.72
CA ARG A 34 -10.49 -6.86 -6.41
C ARG A 34 -10.98 -7.06 -4.98
N GLN A 35 -10.96 -8.30 -4.48
CA GLN A 35 -11.30 -8.57 -3.09
C GLN A 35 -10.27 -7.95 -2.12
N LEU A 36 -8.97 -8.05 -2.41
CA LEU A 36 -7.90 -7.44 -1.62
C LEU A 36 -8.01 -5.91 -1.59
N LEU A 37 -8.29 -5.30 -2.74
CA LEU A 37 -8.56 -3.87 -2.88
C LEU A 37 -9.75 -3.43 -2.03
N LYS A 38 -10.82 -4.24 -1.99
CA LYS A 38 -12.00 -3.93 -1.17
C LYS A 38 -11.72 -4.03 0.33
N ILE A 39 -11.06 -5.11 0.79
CA ILE A 39 -10.85 -5.31 2.24
C ILE A 39 -9.78 -4.37 2.83
N SER A 40 -8.87 -3.86 2.00
CA SER A 40 -7.80 -2.94 2.44
C SER A 40 -8.15 -1.46 2.23
N GLN A 41 -9.37 -1.14 1.76
CA GLN A 41 -9.76 0.24 1.43
C GLN A 41 -9.69 1.18 2.64
N ASP A 42 -10.00 0.68 3.84
CA ASP A 42 -10.08 1.44 5.09
C ASP A 42 -8.82 1.31 5.96
N THR A 43 -7.77 0.68 5.43
CA THR A 43 -6.47 0.52 6.10
C THR A 43 -5.46 1.54 5.56
N ASN A 44 -4.49 1.96 6.37
CA ASN A 44 -3.30 2.64 5.86
C ASN A 44 -2.60 1.71 4.86
N ARG A 45 -2.71 1.99 3.56
CA ARG A 45 -2.16 1.14 2.51
C ARG A 45 -1.37 1.91 1.48
N ILE A 46 -0.36 1.26 0.90
CA ILE A 46 0.32 1.67 -0.31
C ILE A 46 0.09 0.57 -1.36
N ILE A 47 -0.36 0.98 -2.55
CA ILE A 47 -0.54 0.07 -3.67
C ILE A 47 0.68 0.16 -4.59
N LEU A 48 1.29 -1.00 -4.85
CA LEU A 48 2.46 -1.14 -5.72
C LEU A 48 2.05 -1.88 -7.00
N LEU A 49 2.23 -1.25 -8.15
CA LEU A 49 2.09 -1.88 -9.47
C LEU A 49 3.45 -2.41 -9.91
N ASN A 50 3.66 -3.71 -9.77
CA ASN A 50 4.92 -4.39 -10.09
C ASN A 50 4.98 -4.87 -11.56
N LYS A 51 6.18 -5.20 -12.02
CA LYS A 51 6.50 -5.67 -13.38
C LYS A 51 6.25 -4.63 -14.48
N THR A 52 6.53 -3.35 -14.20
CA THR A 52 6.42 -2.27 -15.19
C THR A 52 7.45 -2.35 -16.33
N ASP A 53 8.33 -3.34 -16.29
CA ASP A 53 9.18 -3.73 -17.42
C ASP A 53 8.41 -4.46 -18.54
N LEU A 54 7.16 -4.87 -18.28
CA LEU A 54 6.24 -5.46 -19.25
C LEU A 54 5.13 -4.46 -19.63
N PRO A 55 4.42 -4.68 -20.76
CA PRO A 55 3.27 -3.85 -21.13
C PRO A 55 2.21 -3.83 -20.03
N GLU A 56 1.77 -2.64 -19.63
CA GLU A 56 0.72 -2.45 -18.62
C GLU A 56 -0.65 -2.80 -19.22
N THR A 57 -1.35 -3.75 -18.61
CA THR A 57 -2.69 -4.21 -19.05
C THR A 57 -3.74 -4.15 -17.94
N ILE A 58 -3.33 -3.83 -16.71
CA ILE A 58 -4.19 -3.69 -15.54
C ILE A 58 -5.19 -2.54 -15.71
N GLU A 59 -6.40 -2.70 -15.20
CA GLU A 59 -7.48 -1.71 -15.26
C GLU A 59 -7.23 -0.59 -14.24
N THR A 60 -6.35 0.36 -14.60
CA THR A 60 -6.00 1.52 -13.75
C THR A 60 -7.19 2.37 -13.33
N SER A 61 -8.29 2.34 -14.09
CA SER A 61 -9.55 3.00 -13.72
C SER A 61 -10.24 2.41 -12.48
N GLU A 62 -9.93 1.15 -12.12
CA GLU A 62 -10.43 0.50 -10.90
C GLU A 62 -9.52 0.71 -9.69
N LEU A 63 -8.39 1.40 -9.86
CA LEU A 63 -7.41 1.69 -8.83
C LEU A 63 -7.51 3.15 -8.37
N PRO A 64 -7.14 3.46 -7.11
CA PRO A 64 -6.97 4.85 -6.69
C PRO A 64 -5.80 5.49 -7.45
N GLU A 65 -5.75 6.82 -7.48
CA GLU A 65 -4.68 7.56 -8.16
C GLU A 65 -3.30 7.37 -7.50
N ASP A 66 -3.28 7.12 -6.19
CA ASP A 66 -2.06 6.95 -5.40
C ASP A 66 -1.52 5.51 -5.50
N VAL A 67 -0.80 5.23 -6.58
CA VAL A 67 -0.12 3.95 -6.83
C VAL A 67 1.35 4.18 -7.18
N ILE A 68 2.22 3.30 -6.70
CA ILE A 68 3.65 3.33 -7.03
C ILE A 68 3.95 2.26 -8.08
N ARG A 69 4.40 2.69 -9.24
CA ARG A 69 4.84 1.81 -10.34
C ARG A 69 6.28 1.38 -10.13
N ILE A 70 6.53 0.08 -10.01
CA ILE A 70 7.85 -0.49 -9.75
C ILE A 70 8.19 -1.62 -10.72
N SER A 71 9.48 -1.80 -10.97
CA SER A 71 10.00 -3.04 -11.52
C SER A 71 11.08 -3.57 -10.60
N VAL A 72 10.73 -4.61 -9.84
CA VAL A 72 11.69 -5.30 -8.99
C VAL A 72 12.82 -5.92 -9.82
N LEU A 73 12.50 -6.44 -11.00
CA LEU A 73 13.49 -7.04 -11.91
C LEU A 73 14.52 -6.02 -12.40
N LYS A 74 14.08 -4.79 -12.69
CA LYS A 74 14.96 -3.70 -13.14
C LYS A 74 15.49 -2.84 -11.99
N ASN A 75 15.14 -3.15 -10.75
CA ASN A 75 15.41 -2.34 -9.57
C ASN A 75 14.98 -0.86 -9.75
N GLN A 76 13.83 -0.64 -10.37
CA GLN A 76 13.29 0.68 -10.67
C GLN A 76 12.24 1.11 -9.67
N ASN A 77 12.32 2.38 -9.22
CA ASN A 77 11.38 3.03 -8.31
C ASN A 77 11.22 2.33 -6.94
N ILE A 78 12.20 1.52 -6.53
CA ILE A 78 12.19 0.86 -5.21
C ILE A 78 12.40 1.89 -4.09
N ASP A 79 13.22 2.91 -4.36
CA ASP A 79 13.45 4.09 -3.52
C ASP A 79 12.14 4.85 -3.21
N LYS A 80 11.20 4.90 -4.15
CA LYS A 80 9.91 5.56 -3.97
C LYS A 80 9.04 4.88 -2.92
N ILE A 81 9.24 3.58 -2.68
CA ILE A 81 8.52 2.85 -1.63
C ILE A 81 8.96 3.40 -0.27
N GLU A 82 10.27 3.57 -0.06
CA GLU A 82 10.84 4.12 1.17
C GLU A 82 10.38 5.57 1.38
N GLU A 83 10.43 6.40 0.34
CA GLU A 83 9.93 7.79 0.40
C GLU A 83 8.45 7.84 0.80
N ARG A 84 7.60 7.01 0.19
CA ARG A 84 6.16 7.00 0.52
C ARG A 84 5.91 6.54 1.94
N ILE A 85 6.62 5.53 2.41
CA ILE A 85 6.52 5.05 3.80
C ILE A 85 6.90 6.19 4.75
N ASN A 86 8.03 6.85 4.52
CA ASN A 86 8.47 7.99 5.33
C ASN A 86 7.39 9.09 5.36
N ASN A 87 6.90 9.51 4.19
CA ASN A 87 5.87 10.54 4.10
C ASN A 87 4.61 10.18 4.90
N LEU A 88 4.10 8.94 4.78
CA LEU A 88 2.94 8.50 5.55
C LEU A 88 3.18 8.60 7.06
N PHE A 89 4.35 8.18 7.55
CA PHE A 89 4.65 8.25 8.98
C PHE A 89 4.91 9.69 9.47
N PHE A 90 5.49 10.57 8.65
CA PHE A 90 5.69 11.98 8.98
C PHE A 90 4.39 12.79 8.94
N GLU A 91 3.50 12.54 7.98
CA GLU A 91 2.16 13.14 7.93
C GLU A 91 1.35 12.77 9.18
N ASN A 92 1.46 11.53 9.66
CA ASN A 92 0.85 11.10 10.91
C ASN A 92 1.57 11.68 12.15
N ALA A 93 2.89 11.85 12.12
CA ALA A 93 3.65 12.44 13.23
C ALA A 93 3.41 13.95 13.39
N GLY A 94 3.16 14.68 12.31
CA GLY A 94 2.82 16.10 12.34
C GLY A 94 1.49 16.41 13.07
N LEU A 95 0.62 15.41 13.22
CA LEU A 95 -0.59 15.51 14.05
C LEU A 95 -0.29 15.38 15.56
N VAL A 96 0.81 14.73 15.94
CA VAL A 96 1.19 14.53 17.36
C VAL A 96 1.84 15.80 17.95
N GLU A 97 2.43 16.66 17.12
CA GLU A 97 3.07 17.90 17.59
C GLU A 97 2.07 19.01 18.00
N GLN A 98 0.81 18.94 17.57
CA GLN A 98 -0.20 19.95 17.95
C GLN A 98 -0.84 19.72 19.32
N ASP A 99 -0.82 18.49 19.86
CA ASP A 99 -1.36 18.19 21.20
C ASP A 99 -0.29 18.23 22.31
N ALA A 100 1.01 18.12 21.98
CA ALA A 100 2.09 18.12 22.97
C ALA A 100 2.41 19.52 23.54
N THR A 101 1.89 20.60 22.95
CA THR A 101 2.25 21.98 23.34
C THR A 101 1.38 22.55 24.49
N TYR A 102 0.34 21.85 24.96
CA TYR A 102 -0.58 22.38 25.98
C TYR A 102 -0.50 21.77 27.39
N LEU A 103 0.48 20.92 27.70
CA LEU A 103 0.59 20.28 29.03
C LEU A 103 1.82 20.67 29.86
N SER A 104 2.49 21.78 29.57
CA SER A 104 3.53 22.32 30.46
C SER A 104 3.74 23.82 30.32
N ASN A 105 2.93 24.61 31.02
CA ASN A 105 3.48 25.63 31.94
C ASN A 105 2.40 26.18 32.91
N THR A 106 2.71 26.03 34.20
CA THR A 106 2.23 26.67 35.45
C THR A 106 0.73 26.87 35.71
#